data_AF-A0A1B8NXV3-F1
#
_entry.id   AF-A0A1B8NXV3-F1
#
_cell.length_a   1.000
_cell.length_b   1.000
_cell.length_c   1.000
_cell.angle_alpha   90.00
_cell.angle_beta   90.00
_cell.angle_gamma   90.00
#
_symmetry.space_group_name_H-M   'P 1'
#
loop_
_entity.id
_entity.type
_entity.pdbx_description
1 polymer ?
#
loop_
_entity_poly.entity_id
_entity_poly.type
_entity_poly.pdbx_seq_one_letter_code
_entity_poly.pdbx_strand_id
1 'polypeptide(L)'
;MLKRLLSRRKQAALEILGYLIFFVPFIWMLLTYGWSFFERSFSRSETTYGIVALPVYPVKAVIVVTAVLILLQAIAVVIRAIQELRKEEAA
;
A
#
# COMPACT_ATOMS: atom_id res chain seq x y z
N MET A 1 -7.86 21.34 3.76
CA MET A 1 -7.68 22.81 3.77
C MET A 1 -6.55 23.28 4.70
N LEU A 2 -6.41 22.69 5.91
CA LEU A 2 -5.40 23.09 6.91
C LEU A 2 -3.92 22.92 6.49
N LYS A 3 -3.60 21.94 5.61
CA LYS A 3 -2.23 21.68 5.13
C LYS A 3 -1.61 22.87 4.38
N ARG A 4 -2.42 23.73 3.76
CA ARG A 4 -1.96 24.92 3.02
C ARG A 4 -1.47 26.06 3.91
N LEU A 5 -1.71 25.99 5.23
CA LEU A 5 -1.30 27.00 6.20
C LEU A 5 0.06 26.69 6.84
N LEU A 6 0.61 25.51 6.58
CA LEU A 6 1.90 25.07 7.12
C LEU A 6 3.02 25.35 6.12
N SER A 7 4.20 25.71 6.64
CA SER A 7 5.43 25.77 5.84
C SER A 7 5.64 24.43 5.12
N ARG A 8 5.98 24.47 3.82
CA ARG A 8 6.17 23.30 2.94
C ARG A 8 7.05 22.22 3.59
N ARG A 9 8.10 22.62 4.31
CA ARG A 9 9.00 21.72 5.06
C ARG A 9 8.28 20.92 6.15
N LYS A 10 7.41 21.58 6.94
CA LYS A 10 6.61 20.92 7.98
C LYS A 10 5.56 19.98 7.37
N GLN A 11 5.00 20.37 6.23
CA GLN A 11 4.03 19.57 5.51
C GLN A 11 4.66 18.27 4.97
N ALA A 12 5.84 18.37 4.35
CA ALA A 12 6.58 17.20 3.87
C ALA A 12 7.08 16.30 5.00
N ALA A 13 7.55 16.88 6.11
CA ALA A 13 7.94 16.09 7.28
C ALA A 13 6.76 15.29 7.86
N LEU A 14 5.59 15.91 8.00
CA LEU A 14 4.36 15.23 8.44
C LEU A 14 3.92 14.12 7.48
N GLU A 15 4.09 14.33 6.17
CA GLU A 15 3.73 13.35 5.17
C GLU A 15 4.66 12.13 5.22
N ILE A 16 5.97 12.34 5.28
CA ILE A 16 6.96 11.27 5.40
C ILE A 16 6.77 10.49 6.71
N LEU A 17 6.62 11.20 7.84
CA LEU A 17 6.37 10.56 9.14
C LEU A 17 5.05 9.79 9.16
N GLY A 18 3.99 10.36 8.57
CA GLY A 18 2.71 9.70 8.46
C GLY A 18 2.79 8.40 7.66
N TYR A 19 3.54 8.42 6.55
CA TYR A 19 3.81 7.22 5.77
C TYR A 19 4.61 6.18 6.57
N LEU A 20 5.68 6.60 7.25
CA LEU A 20 6.51 5.69 8.04
C LEU A 20 5.75 5.05 9.21
N ILE A 21 4.94 5.82 9.94
CA ILE A 21 4.31 5.35 11.19
C ILE A 21 2.99 4.63 10.91
N PHE A 22 2.22 5.05 9.92
CA PHE A 22 0.90 4.46 9.65
C PHE A 22 0.89 3.54 8.44
N PHE A 23 1.46 3.98 7.32
CA PHE A 23 1.36 3.24 6.07
C PHE A 23 2.30 2.04 6.03
N VAL A 24 3.57 2.21 6.39
CA VAL A 24 4.58 1.14 6.33
C VAL A 24 4.21 -0.09 7.20
N PRO A 25 3.87 0.04 8.50
CA PRO A 25 3.51 -1.13 9.28
C PRO A 25 2.20 -1.77 8.79
N PHE A 26 1.24 -0.96 8.32
CA PHE A 26 -0.01 -1.46 7.78
C PHE A 26 0.19 -2.26 6.48
N ILE A 27 0.92 -1.70 5.52
CA ILE A 27 1.16 -2.37 4.23
C ILE A 27 2.03 -3.62 4.40
N TRP A 28 2.98 -3.58 5.34
CA TRP A 28 3.77 -4.74 5.73
C TRP A 28 2.90 -5.88 6.27
N MET A 29 2.00 -5.59 7.21
CA MET A 29 1.03 -6.57 7.69
C MET A 29 0.15 -7.08 6.55
N LEU A 30 -0.40 -6.19 5.71
CA LEU A 30 -1.30 -6.59 4.64
C LEU A 30 -0.60 -7.51 3.63
N LEU A 31 0.65 -7.24 3.28
CA LEU A 31 1.43 -8.08 2.38
C LEU A 31 1.78 -9.44 3.01
N THR A 32 2.26 -9.45 4.25
CA THR A 32 2.68 -10.69 4.94
C THR A 32 1.49 -11.62 5.22
N TYR A 33 0.42 -11.10 5.83
CA TYR A 33 -0.78 -11.87 6.12
C TYR A 33 -1.58 -12.19 4.85
N GLY A 34 -1.65 -11.25 3.90
CA GLY A 34 -2.29 -11.47 2.60
C GLY A 34 -1.60 -12.57 1.81
N TRP A 35 -0.27 -12.56 1.75
CA TRP A 35 0.53 -13.60 1.11
C TRP A 35 0.28 -14.96 1.76
N SER A 36 0.40 -15.04 3.08
CA SER A 36 0.16 -16.28 3.83
C SER A 36 -1.27 -16.80 3.64
N PHE A 37 -2.25 -15.91 3.52
CA PHE A 37 -3.65 -16.28 3.26
C PHE A 37 -3.87 -16.82 1.84
N PHE A 38 -3.24 -16.21 0.85
CA PHE A 38 -3.24 -16.68 -0.53
C PHE A 38 -2.52 -18.04 -0.65
N GLU A 39 -1.30 -18.15 -0.13
CA GLU A 39 -0.47 -19.36 -0.20
C GLU A 39 -1.20 -20.57 0.39
N ARG A 40 -1.78 -20.43 1.59
CA ARG A 40 -2.55 -21.52 2.22
C ARG A 40 -3.74 -21.97 1.39
N SER A 41 -4.38 -21.05 0.67
CA SER A 41 -5.53 -21.37 -0.18
C SER A 41 -5.11 -22.04 -1.48
N PHE A 42 -4.00 -21.56 -2.04
CA PHE A 42 -3.40 -22.08 -3.25
C PHE A 42 -2.85 -23.50 -3.03
N SER A 43 -2.11 -23.73 -1.95
CA SER A 43 -1.53 -25.04 -1.62
C SER A 43 -2.59 -26.10 -1.30
N ARG A 44 -3.77 -25.69 -0.84
CA ARG A 44 -4.89 -26.58 -0.52
C ARG A 44 -5.90 -26.71 -1.66
N SER A 45 -5.66 -26.05 -2.80
CA SER A 45 -6.59 -25.97 -3.94
C SER A 45 -8.02 -25.66 -3.48
N GLU A 46 -8.16 -24.66 -2.61
CA GLU A 46 -9.42 -24.37 -1.94
C GLU A 46 -10.51 -23.95 -2.94
N THR A 47 -11.70 -24.52 -2.79
CA THR A 47 -12.85 -24.27 -3.65
C THR A 47 -14.07 -23.81 -2.84
N THR A 48 -14.96 -23.06 -3.48
CA THR A 48 -16.26 -22.67 -2.93
C THR A 48 -17.13 -23.91 -2.73
N TYR A 49 -17.98 -23.87 -1.70
CA TYR A 49 -19.02 -24.88 -1.51
C TYR A 49 -20.12 -24.73 -2.56
N GLY A 50 -20.29 -25.73 -3.43
CA GLY A 50 -21.35 -25.75 -4.44
C GLY A 50 -21.09 -26.76 -5.55
N ILE A 51 -22.07 -26.95 -6.44
CA ILE A 51 -22.04 -27.96 -7.52
C ILE A 51 -20.86 -27.75 -8.50
N VAL A 52 -20.45 -26.49 -8.71
CA VAL A 52 -19.38 -26.12 -9.66
C VAL A 52 -18.00 -25.96 -8.98
N ALA A 53 -17.94 -25.95 -7.64
CA ALA A 53 -16.71 -25.85 -6.83
C ALA A 53 -15.61 -24.92 -7.40
N LEU A 54 -15.88 -23.61 -7.45
CA LEU A 54 -14.95 -22.63 -8.03
C LEU A 54 -13.70 -22.43 -7.15
N PRO A 55 -12.50 -22.34 -7.73
CA PRO A 55 -11.28 -22.04 -6.97
C PRO A 55 -11.33 -20.65 -6.35
N VAL A 56 -11.08 -20.55 -5.03
CA VAL A 56 -11.15 -19.27 -4.29
C VAL A 56 -9.82 -18.53 -4.20
N TYR A 57 -8.70 -19.23 -4.42
CA TYR A 57 -7.36 -18.63 -4.36
C TYR A 57 -7.15 -17.43 -5.31
N PRO A 58 -7.77 -17.31 -6.50
CA PRO A 58 -7.61 -16.13 -7.35
C PRO A 58 -8.16 -14.86 -6.67
N VAL A 59 -9.29 -14.96 -5.96
CA VAL A 59 -9.88 -13.84 -5.23
C VAL A 59 -8.95 -13.42 -4.07
N LYS A 60 -8.36 -14.39 -3.37
CA LYS A 60 -7.39 -14.10 -2.29
C LYS A 60 -6.10 -13.48 -2.82
N ALA A 61 -5.68 -13.84 -4.04
CA ALA A 61 -4.53 -13.23 -4.71
C ALA A 61 -4.76 -11.73 -4.98
N VAL A 62 -5.99 -11.31 -5.27
CA VAL A 62 -6.33 -9.88 -5.49
C VAL A 62 -5.97 -9.02 -4.28
N ILE A 63 -6.07 -9.54 -3.06
CA ILE A 63 -5.67 -8.83 -1.83
C ILE A 63 -4.16 -8.49 -1.90
N VAL A 64 -3.32 -9.47 -2.24
CA VAL A 64 -1.88 -9.30 -2.37
C VAL A 64 -1.55 -8.31 -3.49
N VAL A 65 -2.15 -8.50 -4.67
CA VAL A 65 -1.93 -7.62 -5.83
C VAL A 65 -2.31 -6.18 -5.49
N THR A 66 -3.45 -5.97 -4.85
CA THR A 66 -3.90 -4.64 -4.43
C THR A 66 -2.94 -4.02 -3.44
N ALA A 67 -2.44 -4.78 -2.46
CA ALA A 67 -1.45 -4.30 -1.51
C ALA A 67 -0.15 -3.86 -2.21
N VAL A 68 0.33 -4.63 -3.18
CA VAL A 68 1.52 -4.26 -3.99
C VAL A 68 1.25 -2.97 -4.78
N LEU A 69 0.09 -2.84 -5.42
CA LEU A 69 -0.26 -1.63 -6.17
C LEU A 69 -0.35 -0.38 -5.29
N ILE A 70 -0.93 -0.52 -4.09
CA ILE A 70 -1.01 0.57 -3.11
C ILE A 70 0.40 0.97 -2.63
N LEU A 71 1.31 0.00 -2.45
CA LEU A 71 2.71 0.29 -2.13
C LEU A 71 3.41 1.07 -3.26
N LEU A 72 3.18 0.68 -4.51
CA LEU A 72 3.73 1.40 -5.67
C LEU A 72 3.18 2.84 -5.75
N GLN A 73 1.89 3.03 -5.49
CA GLN A 73 1.28 4.36 -5.42
C GLN A 73 1.93 5.21 -4.32
N ALA A 74 2.14 4.65 -3.13
CA ALA A 74 2.78 5.34 -2.02
C ALA A 74 4.19 5.82 -2.37
N ILE A 75 4.99 4.96 -3.01
CA ILE A 75 6.34 5.32 -3.48
C ILE A 75 6.27 6.49 -4.46
N ALA A 76 5.32 6.48 -5.40
CA ALA A 76 5.14 7.57 -6.36
C ALA A 76 4.80 8.90 -5.68
N VAL A 77 3.99 8.88 -4.61
CA VAL A 77 3.67 10.08 -3.82
C VAL A 77 4.92 10.63 -3.13
N VAL A 78 5.71 9.78 -2.48
CA VAL A 78 6.95 10.20 -1.80
C VAL A 78 7.94 10.82 -2.78
N ILE A 79 8.14 10.21 -3.96
CA ILE A 79 9.01 10.75 -5.00
C ILE A 79 8.55 12.13 -5.46
N ARG A 80 7.24 12.32 -5.69
CA ARG A 80 6.68 13.62 -6.09
C ARG A 80 6.89 14.69 -5.01
N ALA A 81 6.69 14.35 -3.73
CA ALA A 81 6.92 15.26 -2.62
C ALA A 81 8.41 15.70 -2.55
N ILE A 82 9.34 14.78 -2.75
CA ILE A 82 10.78 15.10 -2.80
C ILE A 82 11.10 16.02 -3.99
N GLN A 83 10.52 15.77 -5.16
CA GLN A 83 10.72 16.63 -6.33
C GLN A 83 10.18 18.04 -6.13
N GLU A 84 9.03 18.20 -5.47
CA GLU A 84 8.48 19.53 -5.15
C GLU A 84 9.39 20.31 -4.19
N LEU A 85 9.91 19.65 -3.15
CA LEU A 85 10.86 20.28 -2.22
C LEU A 85 12.13 20.77 -2.93
N ARG A 86 12.69 19.97 -3.85
CA ARG A 86 13.89 20.33 -4.60
C ARG A 86 13.69 21.52 -5.55
N LYS A 87 12.50 21.67 -6.13
CA LYS A 87 12.19 22.80 -7.03
C LYS A 87 12.12 24.13 -6.29
N GLU A 88 11.70 24.14 -5.03
CA GLU A 88 11.69 25.36 -4.21
C GLU A 88 13.07 25.82 -3.78
N GLU A 89 14.01 24.90 -3.47
CA GLU A 89 15.37 25.30 -3.10
C GLU A 89 16.16 25.94 -4.25
N ALA A 90 15.73 25.70 -5.49
CA ALA A 90 16.32 26.25 -6.69
C ALA A 90 15.65 27.54 -7.20
N ALA A 91 14.60 28.02 -6.54
CA ALA A 91 13.84 29.23 -6.89
C ALA A 91 14.04 30.33 -5.84
#